data_AF-A0A843C2T5-F1
#
_entry.id   AF-A0A843C2T5-F1
#
_cell.length_a   1.000
_cell.length_b   1.000
_cell.length_c   1.000
_cell.angle_alpha   90.00
_cell.angle_beta   90.00
_cell.angle_gamma   90.00
#
_symmetry.space_group_name_H-M   'P 1'
#
loop_
_entity.id
_entity.type
_entity.pdbx_description
1 polymer ?
#
loop_
_entity_poly.entity_id
_entity_poly.type
_entity_poly.pdbx_seq_one_letter_code
_entity_poly.pdbx_strand_id
1 'polypeptide(L)'
;MLPKNIKERDKPSNIFEGIFGKESIKLAKQLLEKTLKSKPDSEIKKEINDRLKRLDPKTDNKTKCQNCGKPINQSKSRHRVYKFCYDCHKEEDSKN
;
A
#
# COMPACT_ATOMS: atom_id res chain seq x y z
N MET A 1 -21.31 6.16 -30.50
CA MET A 1 -20.12 5.45 -29.96
C MET A 1 -19.90 5.92 -28.53
N LEU A 2 -19.79 4.99 -27.58
CA LEU A 2 -19.56 5.32 -26.16
C LEU A 2 -18.05 5.33 -25.85
N PRO A 3 -17.57 6.21 -24.96
CA PRO A 3 -16.15 6.27 -24.61
C PRO A 3 -15.70 4.97 -23.93
N LYS A 4 -14.63 4.35 -24.43
CA LYS A 4 -14.03 3.13 -23.85
C LYS A 4 -13.19 3.38 -22.59
N ASN A 5 -12.78 4.64 -22.35
CA ASN A 5 -11.92 5.02 -21.24
C ASN A 5 -12.56 6.15 -20.45
N ILE A 6 -13.42 5.78 -19.50
CA ILE A 6 -13.79 6.68 -18.40
C ILE A 6 -12.54 6.73 -17.52
N LYS A 7 -11.84 7.86 -17.50
CA LYS A 7 -10.80 8.09 -16.50
C LYS A 7 -11.50 8.04 -15.14
N GLU A 8 -11.42 6.92 -14.44
CA GLU A 8 -11.88 6.81 -13.06
C GLU A 8 -11.19 7.93 -12.30
N ARG A 9 -11.96 8.96 -11.90
CA ARG A 9 -11.48 9.90 -10.91
C ARG A 9 -11.41 9.09 -9.63
N ASP A 10 -10.22 8.98 -9.04
CA ASP A 10 -10.01 8.34 -7.75
C ASP A 10 -11.04 8.91 -6.78
N LYS A 11 -12.02 8.08 -6.41
CA LYS A 11 -13.07 8.49 -5.49
C LYS A 11 -12.40 8.67 -4.12
N PRO A 12 -12.56 9.83 -3.45
CA PRO A 12 -11.96 10.03 -2.15
C PRO A 12 -12.47 8.96 -1.18
N SER A 13 -11.56 8.36 -0.43
CA SER A 13 -11.88 7.30 0.54
C SER A 13 -12.63 7.82 1.75
N ASN A 14 -12.47 9.11 2.06
CA ASN A 14 -13.09 9.78 3.21
C ASN A 14 -13.27 11.29 2.96
N ILE A 15 -14.03 11.95 3.83
CA ILE A 15 -14.34 13.39 3.74
C ILE A 15 -13.07 14.25 3.74
N PHE A 16 -12.08 13.88 4.56
CA PHE A 16 -10.83 14.63 4.67
C PHE A 16 -10.05 14.60 3.34
N GLU A 17 -9.96 13.44 2.69
CA GLU A 17 -9.42 13.31 1.34
C GLU A 17 -10.27 14.04 0.30
N GLY A 18 -11.60 14.09 0.47
CA GLY A 18 -12.49 14.87 -0.40
C GLY A 18 -12.21 16.38 -0.35
N ILE A 19 -11.85 16.91 0.82
CA ILE A 19 -11.56 18.34 1.02
C ILE A 19 -10.13 18.68 0.60
N PHE A 20 -9.15 17.87 1.00
CA PHE A 20 -7.73 18.17 0.85
C PHE A 20 -7.05 17.44 -0.33
N GLY A 21 -7.79 16.57 -1.03
CA GLY A 21 -7.32 15.85 -2.21
C GLY A 21 -6.00 15.12 -2.00
N LYS A 22 -5.08 15.29 -2.95
CA LYS A 22 -3.74 14.68 -2.95
C LYS A 22 -2.85 15.13 -1.79
N GLU A 23 -3.16 16.28 -1.18
CA GLU A 23 -2.38 16.83 -0.06
C GLU A 23 -2.83 16.27 1.29
N SER A 24 -3.98 15.59 1.34
CA SER A 24 -4.57 15.04 2.57
C SER A 24 -3.57 14.22 3.38
N ILE A 25 -2.85 13.28 2.75
CA ILE A 25 -1.85 12.44 3.44
C ILE A 25 -0.70 13.28 4.00
N LYS A 26 -0.20 14.25 3.24
CA LYS A 26 0.88 15.13 3.66
C LYS A 26 0.46 15.99 4.86
N LEU A 27 -0.74 16.56 4.81
CA LEU A 27 -1.31 17.36 5.90
C LEU A 27 -1.54 16.52 7.14
N ALA A 28 -2.09 15.30 7.00
CA ALA A 28 -2.28 14.39 8.11
C ALA A 28 -0.96 14.06 8.81
N LYS A 29 0.11 13.77 8.05
CA LYS A 29 1.46 13.55 8.62
C LYS A 29 1.97 14.77 9.37
N GLN A 30 1.89 15.96 8.76
CA GLN A 30 2.35 17.21 9.39
C GLN A 30 1.61 17.52 10.71
N LEU A 31 0.30 17.31 10.76
CA LEU A 31 -0.50 17.51 11.95
C LEU A 31 -0.10 16.54 13.08
N LEU A 32 0.08 15.27 12.74
CA LEU A 32 0.50 14.24 13.70
C LEU A 32 1.92 14.51 14.24
N GLU A 33 2.87 14.86 13.36
CA GLU A 33 4.23 15.23 13.76
C GLU A 33 4.26 16.49 14.62
N LYS A 34 3.43 17.50 14.30
CA LYS A 34 3.31 18.71 15.13
C LYS A 34 2.76 18.39 16.51
N THR A 35 1.80 17.47 16.60
CA THR A 35 1.23 17.02 17.88
C THR A 35 2.25 16.23 18.70
N LEU A 36 3.16 15.48 18.09
CA LEU A 36 4.27 14.84 18.83
C LEU A 36 5.21 15.86 19.48
N LYS A 37 5.39 17.03 18.86
CA LYS A 37 6.26 18.10 19.40
C LYS A 37 5.67 18.77 20.64
N SER A 38 4.34 18.70 20.85
CA SER A 38 3.70 19.27 22.04
C SER A 38 3.78 18.39 23.28
N LYS A 39 4.68 17.40 23.30
CA LYS A 39 4.92 16.47 24.44
C LYS A 39 3.63 15.84 24.99
N PRO A 40 2.86 15.13 24.15
CA PRO A 40 1.65 14.46 24.59
C PRO A 40 1.97 13.29 25.54
N ASP A 41 0.97 12.89 26.34
CA ASP A 41 1.06 11.75 27.24
C ASP A 41 1.45 10.45 26.51
N SER A 42 1.95 9.47 27.26
CA SER A 42 2.50 8.23 26.68
C SER A 42 1.49 7.47 25.81
N GLU A 43 0.22 7.45 26.21
CA GLU A 43 -0.87 6.82 25.46
C GLU A 43 -1.15 7.55 24.15
N ILE A 44 -1.26 8.88 24.22
CA ILE A 44 -1.49 9.74 23.05
C ILE A 44 -0.29 9.63 22.08
N LYS A 45 0.93 9.63 22.60
CA LYS A 45 2.16 9.46 21.82
C LYS A 45 2.18 8.11 21.09
N LYS A 46 1.76 7.03 21.75
CA LYS A 46 1.67 5.70 21.14
C LYS A 46 0.65 5.68 19.99
N GLU A 47 -0.55 6.20 20.23
CA GLU A 47 -1.61 6.28 19.23
C GLU A 47 -1.19 7.11 18.01
N ILE A 48 -0.53 8.26 18.23
CA ILE A 48 -0.03 9.09 17.12
C ILE A 48 1.01 8.34 16.27
N ASN A 49 1.95 7.64 16.92
CA ASN A 49 2.95 6.84 16.20
C ASN A 49 2.31 5.70 15.40
N ASP A 50 1.30 5.04 15.94
CA ASP A 50 0.58 3.98 15.23
C ASP A 50 -0.20 4.53 14.03
N ARG A 51 -0.77 5.74 14.14
CA ARG A 51 -1.41 6.43 13.01
C ARG A 51 -0.41 6.80 11.92
N LEU A 52 0.77 7.32 12.28
CA LEU A 52 1.83 7.64 11.31
C LEU A 52 2.25 6.41 10.50
N LYS A 53 2.45 5.26 11.17
CA LYS A 53 2.78 3.99 10.49
C LYS A 53 1.69 3.53 9.52
N ARG A 54 0.42 3.77 9.82
CA ARG A 54 -0.71 3.42 8.92
C ARG A 54 -0.79 4.33 7.69
N LEU A 55 -0.27 5.55 7.79
CA LEU A 55 -0.20 6.52 6.68
C LEU A 55 0.99 6.29 5.76
N ASP A 56 1.99 5.50 6.19
CA ASP A 56 3.04 5.09 5.29
C ASP A 56 2.50 4.08 4.27
N PRO A 57 2.83 4.25 2.97
CA PRO A 57 2.43 3.29 1.97
C PRO A 57 2.96 1.94 2.41
N LYS A 58 2.07 0.95 2.52
CA LYS A 58 2.48 -0.43 2.72
C LYS A 58 3.42 -0.75 1.58
N THR A 59 4.70 -0.89 1.88
CA THR A 59 5.67 -1.46 0.96
C THR A 59 5.03 -2.72 0.45
N ASP A 60 4.66 -2.73 -0.82
CA ASP A 60 4.13 -3.93 -1.46
C ASP A 60 5.09 -5.06 -1.09
N ASN A 61 4.57 -6.11 -0.46
CA ASN A 61 5.32 -7.33 -0.18
C ASN A 61 5.56 -8.08 -1.51
N LYS A 62 6.19 -7.38 -2.46
CA LYS A 62 6.61 -7.87 -3.76
C LYS A 62 7.87 -8.68 -3.53
N THR A 63 7.67 -9.94 -3.17
CA THR A 63 8.75 -10.93 -3.14
C THR A 63 9.24 -11.15 -4.56
N LYS A 64 10.55 -11.28 -4.78
CA LYS A 64 11.10 -11.54 -6.11
C LYS A 64 11.02 -13.03 -6.46
N CYS A 65 10.81 -13.33 -7.74
CA CYS A 65 10.92 -14.68 -8.28
C CYS A 65 12.33 -15.22 -8.11
N GLN A 66 12.47 -16.44 -7.60
CA GLN A 66 13.78 -17.08 -7.43
C GLN A 66 14.46 -17.42 -8.76
N ASN A 67 13.69 -17.67 -9.83
CA ASN A 67 14.26 -18.03 -11.13
C ASN A 67 14.66 -16.80 -11.96
N CYS A 68 13.74 -15.84 -12.12
CA CYS A 68 13.94 -14.70 -13.05
C CYS A 68 14.05 -13.34 -12.37
N GLY A 69 13.96 -13.26 -11.04
CA GLY A 69 14.08 -11.99 -10.28
C GLY A 69 12.90 -11.02 -10.43
N LYS A 70 11.91 -11.31 -11.28
CA LYS A 70 10.72 -10.46 -11.48
C LYS A 70 9.92 -10.30 -10.16
N PRO A 71 9.32 -9.14 -9.89
CA PRO A 71 8.49 -8.94 -8.70
C PRO A 71 7.22 -9.81 -8.79
N ILE A 72 6.97 -10.61 -7.76
CA ILE A 72 5.76 -11.41 -7.60
C ILE A 72 4.85 -10.68 -6.62
N ASN A 73 3.62 -10.40 -7.04
CA ASN A 73 2.58 -9.94 -6.14
C ASN A 73 2.12 -11.13 -5.30
N GLN A 74 2.61 -11.21 -4.06
CA GLN A 74 2.11 -12.22 -3.13
C GLN A 74 0.72 -11.81 -2.63
N SER A 75 -0.27 -12.64 -2.94
CA SER A 75 -1.59 -12.54 -2.32
C SER A 75 -1.43 -12.70 -0.81
N LYS A 76 -2.16 -11.91 -0.02
CA LYS A 76 -2.23 -12.02 1.46
C LYS A 76 -2.93 -13.31 1.94
N SER A 77 -3.06 -14.31 1.06
CA SER A 77 -3.58 -15.63 1.38
C SER A 77 -2.72 -16.30 2.45
N ARG A 78 -3.37 -16.82 3.49
CA ARG A 78 -2.73 -17.52 4.61
C ARG A 78 -1.97 -18.79 4.22
N HIS A 79 -2.15 -19.30 3.00
CA HIS A 79 -1.84 -20.70 2.71
C HIS A 79 -0.56 -20.96 1.91
N ARG A 80 0.00 -20.00 1.17
CA ARG A 80 1.33 -20.21 0.53
C ARG A 80 1.97 -18.95 -0.02
N VAL A 81 3.25 -18.77 0.30
CA VAL A 81 4.16 -17.80 -0.28
C VAL A 81 4.68 -18.38 -1.60
N TYR A 82 4.33 -17.78 -2.74
CA TYR A 82 4.84 -18.21 -4.05
C TYR A 82 6.31 -17.80 -4.22
N LYS A 83 7.16 -18.77 -4.59
CA LYS A 83 8.60 -18.57 -4.85
C LYS A 83 8.92 -18.22 -6.31
N PHE A 84 8.05 -18.60 -7.24
CA PHE A 84 8.22 -18.42 -8.68
C PHE A 84 7.09 -17.58 -9.28
N CYS A 85 7.37 -16.85 -10.35
CA CYS A 85 6.35 -16.10 -11.09
C CYS A 85 5.55 -17.05 -12.00
N TYR A 86 4.37 -16.60 -12.44
CA TYR A 86 3.49 -17.39 -13.31
C TYR A 86 4.19 -17.88 -14.57
N ASP A 87 4.99 -17.01 -15.23
CA ASP A 87 5.76 -17.38 -16.42
C ASP A 87 6.69 -18.57 -16.16
N CYS A 88 7.47 -18.54 -15.07
CA CYS A 88 8.41 -19.61 -14.74
C CYS A 88 7.70 -20.91 -14.32
N HIS A 89 6.52 -20.82 -13.69
CA HIS A 89 5.73 -22.01 -13.37
C HIS A 89 5.20 -22.69 -14.64
N LYS A 90 4.73 -21.90 -15.59
CA LYS A 90 4.18 -22.41 -16.86
C LYS A 90 5.23 -23.04 -17.76
N GLU A 91 6.47 -22.54 -17.71
CA GLU A 91 7.62 -23.12 -18.41
C GLU A 91 8.05 -24.48 -17.84
N GLU A 92 7.88 -24.71 -16.53
CA GLU A 92 8.12 -26.03 -15.91
C GLU A 92 7.03 -27.03 -16.30
N ASP A 93 5.76 -26.61 -16.29
CA ASP A 93 4.62 -27.47 -16.65
C ASP A 93 4.64 -27.90 -18.14
N SER A 94 5.30 -27.13 -19.02
CA SER A 94 5.36 -27.41 -20.47
C SER A 94 6.54 -28.32 -20.88
N LYS A 95 7.38 -28.76 -19.92
CA LYS A 95 8.52 -29.66 -20.15
C LYS A 95 8.28 -31.10 -19.69
N ASN A 96 7.09 -31.41 -19.18
CA ASN A 96 6.63 -32.76 -18.84
C ASN A 96 5.60 -33.26 -19.86
#